data_AF-T0T3C3-F1
#
_entry.id   AF-T0T3C3-F1
#
_cell.length_a   1.000
_cell.length_b   1.000
_cell.length_c   1.000
_cell.angle_alpha   90.00
_cell.angle_beta   90.00
_cell.angle_gamma   90.00
#
_symmetry.space_group_name_H-M   'P 1'
#
loop_
_entity.id
_entity.type
_entity.pdbx_description
1 polymer ?
#
loop_
_entity_poly.entity_id
_entity_poly.type
_entity_poly.pdbx_seq_one_letter_code
_entity_poly.pdbx_strand_id
1 'polypeptide(L)'
;METFKNEEKVSPLLRKIINSRTSYIYQHSHMTAVVCSEILKNLKQDSKELHEKMSYAAFFKDISLAENEELAQINSFEELENANISEEQWDMVFNHALEGAVLIRHYPEAPLDIDNIIKHHHGSPNGKGFSVTGQESKFDQHSLIFIIAVEFVNELMSYKVKGGTPKPVIEELRSKYTNPDSLLIIDALEKTLKKSVKSDE
;
A
#
# COMPACT_ATOMS: atom_id res chain seq x y z
N MET A 1 -10.68 21.12 -10.90
CA MET A 1 -10.94 19.83 -10.24
C MET A 1 -10.17 19.88 -8.92
N GLU A 2 -10.76 20.49 -7.91
CA GLU A 2 -10.16 20.70 -6.58
C GLU A 2 -10.97 19.90 -5.57
N THR A 3 -10.61 18.63 -5.35
CA THR A 3 -11.42 17.70 -4.54
C THR A 3 -10.77 17.34 -3.19
N PHE A 4 -9.99 18.26 -2.60
CA PHE A 4 -9.36 18.07 -1.28
C PHE A 4 -9.29 19.36 -0.43
N LYS A 5 -10.33 20.20 -0.45
CA LYS A 5 -10.31 21.46 0.31
C LYS A 5 -10.57 21.34 1.81
N ASN A 6 -11.22 20.28 2.29
CA ASN A 6 -11.63 20.19 3.69
C ASN A 6 -11.27 18.85 4.30
N GLU A 7 -10.02 18.70 4.73
CA GLU A 7 -9.72 17.52 5.54
C GLU A 7 -8.85 17.66 6.77
N GLU A 8 -8.20 18.76 7.16
CA GLU A 8 -7.37 18.97 8.40
C GLU A 8 -6.54 17.79 9.06
N LYS A 9 -6.65 16.53 8.64
CA LYS A 9 -6.31 15.27 9.31
C LYS A 9 -5.39 14.39 8.47
N VAL A 10 -5.35 14.61 7.15
CA VAL A 10 -4.34 14.02 6.26
C VAL A 10 -3.12 14.93 6.16
N SER A 11 -1.92 14.35 6.30
CA SER A 11 -0.64 15.05 6.21
C SER A 11 -0.51 15.94 4.97
N PRO A 12 -0.03 17.19 5.09
CA PRO A 12 0.22 18.08 3.95
C PRO A 12 1.10 17.44 2.86
N LEU A 13 2.02 16.55 3.24
CA LEU A 13 2.86 15.82 2.29
C LEU A 13 2.04 14.84 1.44
N LEU A 14 1.21 14.01 2.09
CA LEU A 14 0.34 13.06 1.39
C LEU A 14 -0.64 13.80 0.46
N ARG A 15 -1.17 14.95 0.90
CA ARG A 15 -2.00 15.81 0.06
C ARG A 15 -1.27 16.34 -1.17
N LYS A 16 0.03 16.64 -1.10
CA LYS A 16 0.79 17.07 -2.28
C LYS A 16 0.96 15.94 -3.28
N ILE A 17 1.27 14.74 -2.81
CA ILE A 17 1.48 13.56 -3.69
C ILE A 17 0.17 13.18 -4.36
N ILE A 18 -0.90 13.06 -3.59
CA ILE A 18 -2.21 12.66 -4.11
C ILE A 18 -2.78 13.68 -5.11
N ASN A 19 -2.38 14.95 -5.07
CA ASN A 19 -2.86 15.96 -6.03
C ASN A 19 -1.88 16.22 -7.19
N SER A 20 -0.77 15.47 -7.26
CA SER A 20 0.21 15.59 -8.35
C SER A 20 -0.35 15.07 -9.69
N ARG A 21 0.17 15.59 -10.80
CA ARG A 21 -0.14 15.10 -12.16
C ARG A 21 0.84 14.00 -12.58
N THR A 22 0.83 12.88 -11.86
CA THR A 22 1.66 11.71 -12.16
C THR A 22 0.78 10.49 -12.41
N SER A 23 1.36 9.38 -12.88
CA SER A 23 0.65 8.12 -13.12
C SER A 23 0.07 7.54 -11.81
N TYR A 24 -1.01 6.75 -11.87
CA TYR A 24 -1.58 6.08 -10.69
C TYR A 24 -0.55 5.22 -9.94
N ILE A 25 0.20 4.35 -10.63
CA ILE A 25 1.25 3.49 -10.06
C ILE A 25 2.30 4.34 -9.37
N TYR A 26 2.74 5.46 -9.97
CA TYR A 26 3.73 6.33 -9.34
C TYR A 26 3.18 7.02 -8.08
N GLN A 27 1.95 7.54 -8.12
CA GLN A 27 1.30 8.11 -6.94
C GLN A 27 1.16 7.07 -5.83
N HIS A 28 0.66 5.89 -6.17
CA HIS A 28 0.48 4.77 -5.26
C HIS A 28 1.81 4.39 -4.61
N SER A 29 2.85 4.15 -5.42
CA SER A 29 4.20 3.82 -4.96
C SER A 29 4.78 4.89 -4.03
N HIS A 30 4.69 6.16 -4.42
CA HIS A 30 5.26 7.24 -3.64
C HIS A 30 4.52 7.40 -2.29
N MET A 31 3.19 7.32 -2.28
CA MET A 31 2.42 7.36 -1.05
C MET A 31 2.72 6.16 -0.15
N THR A 32 2.78 4.95 -0.70
CA THR A 32 3.13 3.73 0.07
C THR A 32 4.52 3.88 0.70
N ALA A 33 5.53 4.35 -0.04
CA ALA A 33 6.87 4.56 0.50
C ALA A 33 6.87 5.55 1.69
N VAL A 34 6.16 6.67 1.55
CA VAL A 34 6.02 7.67 2.63
C VAL A 34 5.30 7.09 3.84
N VAL A 35 4.20 6.37 3.63
CA VAL A 35 3.41 5.77 4.72
C VAL A 35 4.24 4.71 5.46
N CYS A 36 4.93 3.82 4.75
CA CYS A 36 5.86 2.85 5.35
C CYS A 36 6.94 3.55 6.17
N SER A 37 7.55 4.61 5.64
CA SER A 37 8.58 5.37 6.35
C SER A 37 8.08 5.97 7.66
N GLU A 38 6.87 6.53 7.67
CA GLU A 38 6.28 7.10 8.88
C GLU A 38 5.87 6.03 9.91
N ILE A 39 5.35 4.87 9.45
CA ILE A 39 5.10 3.72 10.32
C ILE A 39 6.41 3.27 11.00
N LEU A 40 7.48 3.06 10.22
CA LEU A 40 8.79 2.65 10.74
C LEU A 40 9.32 3.61 11.81
N LYS A 41 9.24 4.93 11.56
CA LYS A 41 9.63 5.95 12.55
C LYS A 41 8.81 5.84 13.84
N ASN A 42 7.50 5.66 13.73
CA ASN A 42 6.61 5.56 14.89
C ASN A 42 6.77 4.23 15.66
N LEU A 43 7.26 3.18 15.00
CA LEU A 43 7.71 1.92 15.60
C LEU A 43 9.15 1.98 16.14
N LYS A 44 9.86 3.10 15.97
CA LYS A 44 11.28 3.30 16.32
C LYS A 44 12.23 2.39 15.53
N GLN A 45 11.84 1.96 14.34
CA GLN A 45 12.65 1.21 13.37
C GLN A 45 13.19 2.17 12.29
N ASP A 46 13.83 3.25 12.72
CA ASP A 46 14.22 4.38 11.87
C ASP A 46 15.66 4.22 11.35
N SER A 47 15.86 3.33 10.38
CA SER A 47 17.15 3.15 9.72
C SER A 47 17.05 3.40 8.22
N LYS A 48 18.11 3.99 7.66
CA LYS A 48 18.20 4.29 6.22
C LYS A 48 17.92 3.06 5.36
N GLU A 49 18.53 1.92 5.70
CA GLU A 49 18.37 0.65 5.00
C GLU A 49 16.91 0.18 4.96
N LEU A 50 16.17 0.29 6.07
CA LEU A 50 14.76 -0.09 6.10
C LEU A 50 13.89 0.84 5.26
N HIS A 51 14.16 2.16 5.29
CA HIS A 51 13.44 3.11 4.43
C HIS A 51 13.71 2.87 2.95
N GLU A 52 14.96 2.57 2.59
CA GLU A 52 15.36 2.20 1.23
C GLU A 52 14.68 0.90 0.79
N LYS A 53 14.66 -0.12 1.67
CA LYS A 53 13.97 -1.40 1.42
C LYS A 53 12.47 -1.20 1.18
N MET A 54 11.78 -0.44 2.03
CA MET A 54 10.34 -0.17 1.86
C MET A 54 10.04 0.67 0.62
N SER A 55 10.90 1.65 0.32
CA SER A 55 10.76 2.46 -0.90
C SER A 55 10.95 1.60 -2.15
N TYR A 56 11.93 0.70 -2.15
CA TYR A 56 12.16 -0.24 -3.24
C TYR A 56 10.92 -1.10 -3.48
N ALA A 57 10.37 -1.74 -2.43
CA ALA A 57 9.13 -2.52 -2.56
C ALA A 57 7.99 -1.67 -3.12
N ALA A 58 7.83 -0.43 -2.63
CA ALA A 58 6.75 0.45 -3.03
C ALA A 58 6.73 0.73 -4.53
N PHE A 59 7.91 1.02 -5.12
CA PHE A 59 8.07 1.31 -6.55
C PHE A 59 8.04 0.09 -7.46
N PHE A 60 8.37 -1.10 -6.95
CA PHE A 60 8.45 -2.31 -7.76
C PHE A 60 7.31 -3.32 -7.55
N LYS A 61 6.43 -3.12 -6.57
CA LYS A 61 5.35 -4.09 -6.28
C LYS A 61 4.39 -4.33 -7.46
N ASP A 62 4.16 -3.30 -8.27
CA ASP A 62 3.23 -3.31 -9.41
C ASP A 62 3.96 -3.37 -10.77
N ILE A 63 5.26 -3.72 -10.78
CA ILE A 63 6.11 -3.59 -11.97
C ILE A 63 5.63 -4.40 -13.18
N SER A 64 4.99 -5.56 -12.96
CA SER A 64 4.43 -6.36 -14.07
C SER A 64 3.18 -5.75 -14.69
N LEU A 65 2.59 -4.73 -14.07
CA LEU A 65 1.45 -3.95 -14.58
C LEU A 65 1.87 -2.58 -15.14
N ALA A 66 3.17 -2.30 -15.28
CA ALA A 66 3.67 -0.96 -15.66
C ALA A 66 3.07 -0.41 -16.97
N GLU A 67 2.77 -1.28 -17.93
CA GLU A 67 2.16 -0.92 -19.23
C GLU A 67 0.61 -0.93 -19.21
N ASN A 68 -0.01 -1.35 -18.10
CA ASN A 68 -1.47 -1.50 -17.94
C ASN A 68 -1.90 -0.90 -16.60
N GLU A 69 -1.63 0.39 -16.40
CA GLU A 69 -1.79 1.08 -15.12
C GLU A 69 -3.23 1.07 -14.58
N GLU A 70 -4.22 1.00 -15.45
CA GLU A 70 -5.63 0.83 -15.07
C GLU A 70 -5.90 -0.47 -14.33
N LEU A 71 -5.16 -1.55 -14.66
CA LEU A 71 -5.28 -2.84 -13.98
C LEU A 71 -4.77 -2.78 -12.55
N ALA A 72 -3.78 -1.93 -12.25
CA ALA A 72 -3.25 -1.75 -10.90
C ALA A 72 -4.24 -1.09 -9.94
N GLN A 73 -5.36 -0.55 -10.44
CA GLN A 73 -6.42 0.02 -9.61
C GLN A 73 -7.36 -1.05 -9.02
N ILE A 74 -7.32 -2.28 -9.55
CA ILE A 74 -8.08 -3.41 -9.05
C ILE A 74 -7.36 -3.98 -7.83
N ASN A 75 -7.92 -3.77 -6.63
CA ASN A 75 -7.23 -4.06 -5.37
C ASN A 75 -7.95 -5.10 -4.49
N SER A 76 -9.00 -5.73 -5.01
CA SER A 76 -9.74 -6.78 -4.32
C SER A 76 -10.27 -7.83 -5.28
N PHE A 77 -10.58 -9.00 -4.72
CA PHE A 77 -11.23 -10.08 -5.49
C PHE A 77 -12.59 -9.66 -6.05
N GLU A 78 -13.39 -8.91 -5.27
CA GLU A 78 -14.68 -8.41 -5.73
C GLU A 78 -14.53 -7.44 -6.90
N GLU A 79 -13.57 -6.52 -6.86
CA GLU A 79 -13.29 -5.63 -7.99
C GLU A 79 -12.79 -6.40 -9.22
N LEU A 80 -11.95 -7.43 -9.03
CA LEU A 80 -11.43 -8.25 -10.11
C LEU A 80 -12.53 -9.10 -10.79
N GLU A 81 -13.42 -9.72 -10.01
CA GLU A 81 -14.54 -10.52 -10.55
C GLU A 81 -15.56 -9.67 -11.31
N ASN A 82 -15.75 -8.42 -10.90
CA ASN A 82 -16.68 -7.49 -11.54
C ASN A 82 -16.03 -6.64 -12.65
N ALA A 83 -14.73 -6.77 -12.87
CA ALA A 83 -14.02 -6.00 -13.89
C ALA A 83 -14.39 -6.48 -15.30
N ASN A 84 -14.71 -5.53 -16.19
CA ASN A 84 -14.96 -5.81 -17.60
C ASN A 84 -13.63 -5.83 -18.38
N ILE A 85 -12.80 -6.84 -18.13
CA ILE A 85 -11.46 -7.04 -18.71
C ILE A 85 -11.34 -8.40 -19.39
N SER A 86 -10.31 -8.61 -20.21
CA SER A 86 -10.06 -9.92 -20.83
C SER A 86 -9.57 -10.96 -19.82
N GLU A 87 -9.65 -12.25 -20.17
CA GLU A 87 -9.08 -13.34 -19.37
C GLU A 87 -7.56 -13.16 -19.15
N GLU A 88 -6.84 -12.69 -20.17
CA GLU A 88 -5.42 -12.36 -20.07
C GLU A 88 -5.16 -11.25 -19.04
N GLN A 89 -5.93 -10.16 -19.07
CA GLN A 89 -5.82 -9.07 -18.10
C GLN A 89 -6.21 -9.51 -16.69
N TRP A 90 -7.21 -10.39 -16.58
CA TRP A 90 -7.61 -10.99 -15.31
C TRP A 90 -6.45 -11.78 -14.71
N ASP A 91 -5.79 -12.62 -15.51
CA ASP A 91 -4.62 -13.39 -15.08
C ASP A 91 -3.45 -12.49 -14.71
N MET A 92 -3.22 -11.39 -15.45
CA MET A 92 -2.22 -10.39 -15.09
C MET A 92 -2.48 -9.81 -13.70
N VAL A 93 -3.70 -9.33 -13.42
CA VAL A 93 -4.05 -8.79 -12.09
C VAL A 93 -3.94 -9.86 -11.02
N PHE A 94 -4.40 -11.09 -11.29
CA PHE A 94 -4.35 -12.15 -10.31
C PHE A 94 -2.91 -12.57 -9.96
N ASN A 95 -1.96 -12.52 -10.90
CA ASN A 95 -0.59 -13.00 -10.70
C ASN A 95 0.46 -11.89 -10.48
N HIS A 96 0.11 -10.60 -10.63
CA HIS A 96 1.12 -9.52 -10.71
C HIS A 96 2.08 -9.47 -9.52
N ALA A 97 1.61 -9.69 -8.29
CA ALA A 97 2.48 -9.63 -7.11
C ALA A 97 3.55 -10.74 -7.14
N LEU A 98 3.15 -11.96 -7.54
CA LEU A 98 4.09 -13.08 -7.74
C LEU A 98 5.05 -12.79 -8.89
N GLU A 99 4.56 -12.29 -10.03
CA GLU A 99 5.39 -11.99 -11.20
C GLU A 99 6.40 -10.88 -10.91
N GLY A 100 5.98 -9.81 -10.24
CA GLY A 100 6.85 -8.74 -9.79
C GLY A 100 7.94 -9.25 -8.84
N ALA A 101 7.60 -10.12 -7.89
CA ALA A 101 8.58 -10.74 -7.01
C ALA A 101 9.59 -11.62 -7.75
N VAL A 102 9.12 -12.41 -8.73
CA VAL A 102 9.99 -13.23 -9.59
C VAL A 102 10.93 -12.35 -10.42
N LEU A 103 10.43 -11.24 -10.97
CA LEU A 103 11.24 -10.30 -11.74
C LEU A 103 12.37 -9.74 -10.88
N ILE A 104 12.06 -9.23 -9.69
CA ILE A 104 13.03 -8.57 -8.81
C ILE A 104 14.11 -9.50 -8.27
N ARG A 105 13.84 -10.80 -8.09
CA ARG A 105 14.86 -11.79 -7.68
C ARG A 105 16.07 -11.87 -8.61
N HIS A 106 15.93 -11.46 -9.87
CA HIS A 106 17.02 -11.48 -10.85
C HIS A 106 17.94 -10.26 -10.75
N TYR A 107 17.64 -9.29 -9.88
CA TYR A 107 18.42 -8.06 -9.72
C TYR A 107 19.32 -8.17 -8.49
N PRO A 108 20.65 -8.30 -8.65
CA PRO A 108 21.57 -8.54 -7.52
C PRO A 108 21.68 -7.35 -6.56
N GLU A 109 21.34 -6.15 -7.03
CA GLU A 109 21.35 -4.90 -6.24
C GLU A 109 20.05 -4.72 -5.42
N ALA A 110 19.07 -5.62 -5.59
CA ALA A 110 17.82 -5.54 -4.86
C ALA A 110 18.04 -5.83 -3.36
N PRO A 111 17.37 -5.13 -2.44
CA PRO A 111 17.50 -5.41 -1.02
C PRO A 111 17.16 -6.86 -0.67
N LEU A 112 17.83 -7.42 0.35
CA LEU A 112 17.57 -8.78 0.79
C LEU A 112 16.09 -9.00 1.15
N ASP A 113 15.52 -10.13 0.74
CA ASP A 113 14.13 -10.54 0.98
C ASP A 113 13.05 -9.57 0.47
N ILE A 114 13.41 -8.63 -0.42
CA ILE A 114 12.46 -7.67 -0.97
C ILE A 114 11.36 -8.33 -1.81
N ASP A 115 11.68 -9.46 -2.42
CA ASP A 115 10.77 -10.29 -3.19
C ASP A 115 9.61 -10.81 -2.34
N ASN A 116 9.84 -11.13 -1.06
CA ASN A 116 8.77 -11.52 -0.15
C ASN A 116 7.82 -10.35 0.12
N ILE A 117 8.35 -9.15 0.38
CA ILE A 117 7.51 -7.95 0.61
C ILE A 117 6.66 -7.66 -0.64
N ILE A 118 7.27 -7.69 -1.83
CA ILE A 118 6.56 -7.52 -3.09
C ILE A 118 5.52 -8.62 -3.28
N LYS A 119 5.87 -9.89 -3.11
CA LYS A 119 4.93 -11.00 -3.28
C LYS A 119 3.73 -10.90 -2.33
N HIS A 120 3.94 -10.45 -1.10
CA HIS A 120 2.91 -10.48 -0.06
C HIS A 120 2.00 -9.25 -0.03
N HIS A 121 2.20 -8.24 -0.88
CA HIS A 121 1.60 -6.91 -0.65
C HIS A 121 0.06 -6.86 -0.66
N HIS A 122 -0.62 -7.85 -1.25
CA HIS A 122 -2.08 -8.04 -1.16
C HIS A 122 -2.52 -8.97 -0.01
N GLY A 123 -1.65 -9.23 0.95
CA GLY A 123 -1.88 -10.16 2.06
C GLY A 123 -1.87 -11.63 1.64
N SER A 124 -1.47 -11.98 0.41
CA SER A 124 -1.47 -13.36 -0.08
C SER A 124 -0.08 -14.01 0.04
N PRO A 125 0.10 -15.11 0.81
CA PRO A 125 1.42 -15.72 1.01
C PRO A 125 2.07 -16.28 -0.27
N ASN A 126 1.26 -16.65 -1.26
CA ASN A 126 1.75 -17.17 -2.54
C ASN A 126 1.86 -16.07 -3.63
N GLY A 127 1.47 -14.82 -3.31
CA GLY A 127 1.45 -13.69 -4.24
C GLY A 127 0.43 -13.78 -5.36
N LYS A 128 -0.60 -14.62 -5.20
CA LYS A 128 -1.70 -14.74 -6.14
C LYS A 128 -3.00 -14.21 -5.52
N GLY A 129 -3.72 -13.41 -6.29
CA GLY A 129 -4.95 -12.75 -5.91
C GLY A 129 -4.79 -11.88 -4.66
N PHE A 130 -5.88 -11.77 -3.90
CA PHE A 130 -5.98 -10.88 -2.75
C PHE A 130 -6.35 -11.69 -1.51
N SER A 131 -5.60 -11.61 -0.41
CA SER A 131 -6.04 -12.34 0.78
C SER A 131 -6.98 -11.52 1.62
N VAL A 132 -8.08 -12.18 1.98
CA VAL A 132 -8.87 -11.83 3.15
C VAL A 132 -8.11 -12.17 4.45
N THR A 133 -8.57 -11.55 5.51
CA THR A 133 -8.09 -11.59 6.90
C THR A 133 -7.81 -13.00 7.44
N GLY A 134 -6.97 -13.08 8.46
CA GLY A 134 -6.67 -14.33 9.17
C GLY A 134 -5.38 -15.04 8.74
N GLN A 135 -4.60 -14.45 7.83
CA GLN A 135 -3.29 -14.98 7.40
C GLN A 135 -2.10 -14.17 7.94
N GLU A 136 -2.34 -13.21 8.83
CA GLU A 136 -1.35 -12.23 9.31
C GLU A 136 -0.10 -12.90 9.89
N SER A 137 -0.29 -14.02 10.60
CA SER A 137 0.78 -14.82 11.20
C SER A 137 1.76 -15.45 10.20
N LYS A 138 1.44 -15.45 8.90
CA LYS A 138 2.30 -15.97 7.83
C LYS A 138 3.30 -14.94 7.29
N PHE A 139 3.19 -13.69 7.70
CA PHE A 139 4.03 -12.60 7.22
C PHE A 139 5.06 -12.20 8.27
N ASP A 140 6.27 -11.91 7.83
CA ASP A 140 7.23 -11.21 8.67
C ASP A 140 6.77 -9.76 8.91
N GLN A 141 7.36 -9.11 9.91
CA GLN A 141 6.95 -7.76 10.32
C GLN A 141 7.03 -6.73 9.18
N HIS A 142 8.05 -6.80 8.31
CA HIS A 142 8.20 -5.84 7.22
C HIS A 142 7.16 -6.06 6.13
N SER A 143 6.86 -7.33 5.78
CA SER A 143 5.74 -7.65 4.91
C SER A 143 4.42 -7.12 5.49
N LEU A 144 4.18 -7.30 6.79
CA LEU A 144 2.95 -6.85 7.45
C LEU A 144 2.81 -5.32 7.47
N ILE A 145 3.91 -4.60 7.74
CA ILE A 145 3.97 -3.13 7.63
C ILE A 145 3.56 -2.70 6.22
N PHE A 146 4.13 -3.37 5.21
CA PHE A 146 3.91 -3.02 3.81
C PHE A 146 2.46 -3.30 3.36
N ILE A 147 1.90 -4.45 3.73
CA ILE A 147 0.49 -4.80 3.45
C ILE A 147 -0.46 -3.72 3.99
N ILE A 148 -0.32 -3.37 5.27
CA ILE A 148 -1.18 -2.38 5.92
C ILE A 148 -1.01 -0.99 5.28
N ALA A 149 0.22 -0.63 4.91
CA ALA A 149 0.50 0.63 4.23
C ALA A 149 -0.12 0.69 2.82
N VAL A 150 -0.01 -0.40 2.03
CA VAL A 150 -0.62 -0.50 0.70
C VAL A 150 -2.14 -0.38 0.81
N GLU A 151 -2.77 -1.12 1.72
CA GLU A 151 -4.21 -1.06 1.90
C GLU A 151 -4.70 0.32 2.34
N PHE A 152 -3.99 0.97 3.27
CA PHE A 152 -4.28 2.35 3.65
C PHE A 152 -4.24 3.31 2.45
N VAL A 153 -3.23 3.16 1.58
CA VAL A 153 -3.07 4.03 0.41
C VAL A 153 -4.13 3.72 -0.65
N ASN A 154 -4.49 2.45 -0.87
CA ASN A 154 -5.58 2.05 -1.75
C ASN A 154 -6.89 2.75 -1.36
N GLU A 155 -7.25 2.70 -0.07
CA GLU A 155 -8.43 3.39 0.45
C GLU A 155 -8.32 4.90 0.23
N LEU A 156 -7.20 5.51 0.61
CA LEU A 156 -6.98 6.95 0.46
C LEU A 156 -7.09 7.43 -1.00
N MET A 157 -6.55 6.66 -1.95
CA MET A 157 -6.64 6.97 -3.38
C MET A 157 -8.03 6.67 -3.96
N SER A 158 -8.70 5.62 -3.49
CA SER A 158 -10.08 5.28 -3.87
C SER A 158 -11.04 6.43 -3.52
N TYR A 159 -10.91 7.05 -2.33
CA TYR A 159 -11.69 8.23 -1.95
C TYR A 159 -11.51 9.41 -2.92
N LYS A 160 -10.28 9.67 -3.39
CA LYS A 160 -10.01 10.72 -4.38
C LYS A 160 -10.80 10.51 -5.68
N VAL A 161 -10.90 9.25 -6.13
CA VAL A 161 -11.50 8.89 -7.41
C VAL A 161 -13.02 8.80 -7.31
N LYS A 162 -13.53 8.06 -6.33
CA LYS A 162 -14.97 7.79 -6.15
C LYS A 162 -15.72 8.97 -5.51
N GLY A 163 -15.00 9.85 -4.80
CA GLY A 163 -15.60 10.92 -3.99
C GLY A 163 -16.36 10.37 -2.77
N GLY A 164 -16.89 11.26 -1.93
CA GLY A 164 -17.68 10.89 -0.75
C GLY A 164 -17.06 11.35 0.57
N THR A 165 -17.67 10.91 1.69
CA THR A 165 -17.14 11.18 3.03
C THR A 165 -15.98 10.24 3.30
N PRO A 166 -14.80 10.73 3.70
CA PRO A 166 -13.71 9.88 4.16
C PRO A 166 -14.22 9.01 5.30
N LYS A 167 -14.27 7.68 5.11
CA LYS A 167 -14.50 6.79 6.24
C LYS A 167 -13.23 6.73 7.08
N PRO A 168 -13.34 6.43 8.38
CA PRO A 168 -12.15 6.26 9.19
C PRO A 168 -11.40 4.99 8.77
N VAL A 169 -10.50 5.12 7.80
CA VAL A 169 -9.66 4.02 7.25
C VAL A 169 -8.97 3.25 8.37
N ILE A 170 -8.57 3.94 9.45
CA ILE A 170 -7.97 3.31 10.63
C ILE A 170 -8.93 2.32 11.31
N GLU A 171 -10.21 2.65 11.47
CA GLU A 171 -11.19 1.75 12.11
C GLU A 171 -11.50 0.55 11.22
N GLU A 172 -11.55 0.75 9.89
CA GLU A 172 -11.69 -0.35 8.93
C GLU A 172 -10.50 -1.30 9.02
N LEU A 173 -9.27 -0.77 9.02
CA LEU A 173 -8.05 -1.55 9.23
C LEU A 173 -8.06 -2.29 10.57
N ARG A 174 -8.51 -1.68 11.68
CA ARG A 174 -8.64 -2.34 12.99
C ARG A 174 -9.68 -3.46 13.00
N SER A 175 -10.77 -3.29 12.26
CA SER A 175 -11.79 -4.35 12.12
C SER A 175 -11.27 -5.53 11.31
N LYS A 176 -10.39 -5.25 10.34
CA LYS A 176 -9.80 -6.23 9.44
C LYS A 176 -8.66 -6.99 10.14
N TYR A 177 -7.70 -6.27 10.70
CA TYR A 177 -6.49 -6.83 11.30
C TYR A 177 -6.60 -6.87 12.82
N THR A 178 -6.70 -8.07 13.38
CA THR A 178 -7.00 -8.26 14.82
C THR A 178 -5.83 -8.81 15.64
N ASN A 179 -4.77 -9.31 14.99
CA ASN A 179 -3.61 -9.82 15.72
C ASN A 179 -2.79 -8.66 16.34
N PRO A 180 -2.10 -8.90 17.48
CA PRO A 180 -1.38 -7.84 18.19
C PRO A 180 -0.37 -7.06 17.35
N ASP A 181 0.41 -7.73 16.50
CA ASP A 181 1.45 -7.08 15.68
C ASP A 181 0.85 -6.11 14.66
N SER A 182 -0.25 -6.49 14.00
CA SER A 182 -0.94 -5.59 13.08
C SER A 182 -1.54 -4.39 13.80
N LEU A 183 -2.11 -4.59 14.99
CA LEU A 183 -2.66 -3.50 15.78
C LEU A 183 -1.58 -2.48 16.18
N LEU A 184 -0.37 -2.95 16.52
CA LEU A 184 0.78 -2.07 16.79
C LEU A 184 1.20 -1.27 15.55
N ILE A 185 1.16 -1.88 14.37
CA ILE A 185 1.43 -1.20 13.10
C ILE A 185 0.35 -0.15 12.80
N ILE A 186 -0.92 -0.47 13.01
CA ILE A 186 -2.04 0.45 12.82
C ILE A 186 -1.96 1.62 13.81
N ASP A 187 -1.60 1.37 15.07
CA ASP A 187 -1.33 2.43 16.05
C ASP A 187 -0.20 3.36 15.60
N ALA A 188 0.85 2.80 15.00
CA ALA A 188 1.97 3.57 14.44
C ALA A 188 1.54 4.40 13.22
N LEU A 189 0.69 3.86 12.35
CA LEU A 189 0.08 4.58 11.23
C LEU A 189 -0.81 5.74 11.71
N GLU A 190 -1.67 5.49 12.71
CA GLU A 190 -2.60 6.50 13.24
C GLU A 190 -1.86 7.69 13.86
N LYS A 191 -0.71 7.46 14.51
CA LYS A 191 0.15 8.54 15.03
C LYS A 191 0.63 9.49 13.93
N THR A 192 0.90 8.99 12.73
CA THR A 192 1.29 9.81 11.57
C THR A 192 0.21 10.82 11.22
N LEU A 193 -1.05 10.36 11.17
CA LEU A 193 -2.21 11.21 10.85
C LEU A 193 -2.47 12.25 11.94
N LYS A 194 -2.29 11.88 13.21
CA LYS A 194 -2.47 12.81 14.35
C LYS A 194 -1.37 13.89 14.43
N LYS A 195 -0.12 13.57 14.06
CA LYS A 195 0.96 14.57 14.01
C LYS A 195 0.68 15.68 13.00
N SER A 196 0.09 15.34 11.85
CA SER A 196 -0.26 16.34 10.85
C SER A 196 -1.36 17.32 11.24
N VAL A 197 -2.18 16.99 12.24
CA VAL A 197 -3.23 17.89 12.75
C VAL A 197 -2.66 18.95 13.70
N LYS A 198 -1.56 18.64 14.39
CA LYS A 198 -0.99 19.50 15.44
C LYS A 198 0.09 20.47 14.97
N SER A 199 0.50 20.41 13.71
CA SER A 199 1.56 21.27 13.16
C SER A 199 1.07 22.63 12.64
N ASP A 200 -0.22 22.93 12.78
CA ASP A 200 -0.86 24.18 12.34
C ASP A 200 -1.29 25.09 13.54
N GLU A 201 -0.82 24.82 14.77
CA GLU A 201 -0.89 25.73 15.93
C GLU A 201 0.49 26.32 16.27
#